data_AF-A0A4S8MAE2-F1
#
_entry.id   AF-A0A4S8MAE2-F1
#
_cell.length_a   1.000
_cell.length_b   1.000
_cell.length_c   1.000
_cell.angle_alpha   90.00
_cell.angle_beta   90.00
_cell.angle_gamma   90.00
#
_symmetry.space_group_name_H-M   'P 1'
#
loop_
_entity.id
_entity.type
_entity.pdbx_description
1 polymer ?
#
loop_
_entity_poly.entity_id
_entity_poly.type
_entity_poly.pdbx_seq_one_letter_code
_entity_poly.pdbx_strand_id
1 'polypeptide(L)'
;LDEFHNNKQIFIDLGICPDFHIPKIYFLNHYIGNIIQLEYLDNLNTEYTDRFHIDLAKEAYWATNKDNYLQMTLWQECKEK
;
A
#
# COMPACT_ATOMS: atom_id res chain seq x y z
N LEU A 1 5.63 9.73 -16.59
CA LEU A 1 5.35 10.61 -15.43
C LEU A 1 5.83 12.05 -15.69
N ASP A 2 6.55 12.26 -16.79
CA ASP A 2 7.25 13.51 -17.12
C ASP A 2 6.31 14.71 -17.22
N GLU A 3 5.17 14.57 -17.90
CA GLU A 3 4.18 15.65 -18.01
C GLU A 3 3.61 16.06 -16.64
N PHE A 4 3.38 15.11 -15.74
CA PHE A 4 2.98 15.41 -14.36
C PHE A 4 4.10 16.17 -13.63
N HIS A 5 5.35 15.75 -13.77
CA HIS A 5 6.49 16.42 -13.13
C HIS A 5 6.76 17.82 -13.68
N ASN A 6 6.50 18.05 -14.96
CA ASN A 6 6.64 19.35 -15.60
C ASN A 6 5.56 20.33 -15.12
N ASN A 7 4.35 19.84 -14.84
CA ASN A 7 3.21 20.70 -14.50
C ASN A 7 2.90 20.78 -13.00
N LYS A 8 3.35 19.84 -12.15
CA LYS A 8 2.94 19.79 -10.73
C LYS A 8 3.25 21.06 -9.93
N GLN A 9 4.27 21.82 -10.33
CA GLN A 9 4.69 23.03 -9.62
C GLN A 9 3.59 24.10 -9.59
N ILE A 10 2.78 24.20 -10.65
CA ILE A 10 1.70 25.20 -10.72
C ILE A 10 0.69 25.05 -9.59
N PHE A 11 0.44 23.83 -9.12
CA PHE A 11 -0.50 23.56 -8.03
C PHE A 11 0.07 24.00 -6.66
N ILE A 12 1.39 23.96 -6.51
CA ILE A 12 2.09 24.48 -5.32
C ILE A 12 2.07 26.00 -5.36
N ASP A 13 2.38 26.58 -6.51
CA ASP A 13 2.44 28.03 -6.70
C ASP A 13 1.06 28.69 -6.52
N LEU A 14 -0.02 28.01 -6.93
CA LEU A 14 -1.41 28.44 -6.70
C LEU A 14 -1.90 28.17 -5.27
N GLY A 15 -1.11 27.51 -4.42
CA GLY A 15 -1.49 27.17 -3.04
C GLY A 15 -2.58 26.10 -2.92
N ILE A 16 -2.81 25.31 -3.98
CA ILE A 16 -3.82 24.25 -4.01
C ILE A 16 -3.33 23.03 -3.20
N CYS A 17 -2.03 22.74 -3.29
CA CYS A 17 -1.41 21.60 -2.62
C CYS A 17 -0.03 21.99 -2.07
N PRO A 18 0.30 21.68 -0.79
CA PRO A 18 1.58 22.05 -0.20
C PRO A 18 2.76 21.31 -0.85
N ASP A 19 2.58 20.03 -1.20
CA ASP A 19 3.57 19.23 -1.92
C ASP A 19 2.93 18.01 -2.60
N PHE A 20 3.74 17.24 -3.32
CA PHE A 20 3.33 15.99 -3.97
C PHE A 20 4.17 14.80 -3.47
N HIS A 21 4.52 14.75 -2.18
CA HIS A 21 5.20 13.62 -1.55
C HIS A 21 4.26 12.42 -1.34
N ILE A 22 3.56 12.02 -2.40
CA ILE A 22 2.61 10.93 -2.40
C ILE A 22 3.35 9.67 -2.85
N PRO A 23 3.58 8.67 -1.96
CA PRO A 23 4.35 7.47 -2.30
C PRO A 23 3.80 6.74 -3.52
N LYS A 24 2.47 6.77 -3.71
CA LYS A 24 1.79 6.14 -4.85
C LYS A 24 2.19 6.78 -6.20
N ILE A 25 2.42 8.10 -6.24
CA ILE A 25 2.91 8.79 -7.44
C ILE A 25 4.36 8.40 -7.74
N TYR A 26 5.19 8.32 -6.71
CA TYR A 26 6.58 7.87 -6.87
C TYR A 26 6.64 6.42 -7.40
N PHE A 27 5.78 5.55 -6.89
CA PHE A 27 5.71 4.15 -7.30
C PHE A 27 5.35 3.97 -8.79
N LEU A 28 4.60 4.91 -9.40
CA LEU A 28 4.30 4.95 -10.84
C LEU A 28 5.55 4.94 -11.73
N ASN A 29 6.69 5.45 -11.25
CA ASN A 29 7.95 5.37 -11.99
C ASN A 29 8.49 3.92 -12.09
N HIS A 30 8.13 3.06 -11.13
CA HIS A 30 8.61 1.67 -11.07
C HIS A 30 7.64 0.68 -11.71
N TYR A 31 6.36 1.03 -11.89
CA TYR A 31 5.35 0.13 -12.45
C TYR A 31 5.74 -0.43 -13.81
N ILE A 32 6.24 0.39 -14.74
CA ILE A 32 6.62 -0.08 -16.07
C ILE A 32 7.76 -1.10 -15.99
N GLY A 33 8.78 -0.83 -15.17
CA GLY A 33 9.89 -1.77 -14.95
C GLY A 33 9.41 -3.09 -14.36
N ASN A 34 8.55 -3.02 -13.35
CA ASN A 34 7.98 -4.20 -12.72
C ASN A 34 7.11 -5.02 -13.67
N ILE A 35 6.28 -4.37 -14.50
CA ILE A 35 5.44 -5.05 -15.51
C ILE A 35 6.30 -5.80 -16.52
N ILE A 36 7.37 -5.18 -17.00
CA ILE A 36 8.28 -5.82 -17.96
C ILE A 36 9.02 -7.01 -17.33
N GLN A 37 9.41 -6.91 -16.06
CA GLN A 37 10.18 -7.96 -15.37
C GLN A 37 9.34 -9.14 -14.88
N LEU A 38 8.11 -8.88 -14.42
CA LEU A 38 7.27 -9.90 -13.79
C LEU A 38 6.27 -10.55 -14.76
N GLU A 39 6.18 -10.04 -16.01
CA GLU A 39 5.28 -10.50 -17.09
C GLU A 39 3.78 -10.51 -16.72
N TYR A 40 3.44 -10.11 -15.50
CA TYR A 40 2.11 -10.13 -14.93
C TYR A 40 1.91 -8.93 -14.00
N LEU A 41 0.70 -8.37 -14.00
CA LEU A 41 0.34 -7.17 -13.23
C LEU A 41 -0.06 -7.50 -11.78
N ASP A 42 -0.19 -8.77 -11.46
CA ASP A 42 -0.63 -9.23 -10.14
C ASP A 42 0.47 -9.00 -9.11
N ASN A 43 0.09 -8.63 -7.90
CA ASN A 43 0.98 -8.20 -6.81
C ASN A 43 1.82 -6.93 -7.06
N LEU A 44 1.52 -6.11 -8.08
CA LEU A 44 2.21 -4.82 -8.28
C LEU A 44 1.58 -3.65 -7.52
N ASN A 45 0.38 -3.82 -6.96
CA ASN A 45 -0.27 -2.83 -6.10
C ASN A 45 -0.26 -3.30 -4.64
N THR A 46 -0.28 -2.33 -3.72
CA THR A 46 -0.37 -2.63 -2.29
C THR A 46 -1.78 -3.06 -1.89
N GLU A 47 -2.78 -2.84 -2.74
CA GLU A 47 -4.19 -3.06 -2.41
C GLU A 47 -4.46 -4.53 -2.04
N TYR A 48 -3.78 -5.48 -2.68
CA TYR A 48 -3.90 -6.89 -2.34
C TYR A 48 -3.32 -7.19 -0.94
N THR A 49 -2.09 -6.75 -0.66
CA THR A 49 -1.44 -6.95 0.64
C THR A 49 -2.15 -6.19 1.76
N ASP A 50 -2.60 -4.97 1.49
CA ASP A 50 -3.35 -4.12 2.42
C ASP A 50 -4.68 -4.80 2.79
N ARG A 51 -5.42 -5.32 1.79
CA ARG A 51 -6.66 -6.08 2.02
C ARG A 51 -6.39 -7.33 2.84
N PHE A 52 -5.35 -8.08 2.48
CA PHE A 52 -4.95 -9.29 3.19
C PHE A 52 -4.68 -9.01 4.67
N HIS A 53 -3.87 -7.99 5.00
CA HIS A 53 -3.58 -7.65 6.39
C HIS A 53 -4.82 -7.16 7.16
N ILE A 54 -5.73 -6.42 6.52
CA ILE A 54 -7.01 -6.01 7.13
C ILE A 54 -7.86 -7.22 7.48
N ASP A 55 -8.03 -8.16 6.55
CA ASP A 55 -8.88 -9.33 6.76
C ASP A 55 -8.25 -10.28 7.78
N LEU A 56 -6.93 -10.47 7.73
CA LEU A 56 -6.19 -11.24 8.73
C LEU A 56 -6.34 -10.64 10.14
N ALA A 57 -6.29 -9.31 10.29
CA ALA A 57 -6.51 -8.65 11.57
C ALA A 57 -7.95 -8.84 12.10
N LYS A 58 -8.95 -8.82 11.22
CA LYS A 58 -10.35 -9.10 11.60
C LYS A 58 -10.52 -10.55 12.03
N GLU A 59 -9.93 -11.50 11.32
CA GLU A 59 -9.98 -12.91 11.69
C GLU A 59 -9.30 -13.15 13.04
N ALA A 60 -8.13 -12.56 13.28
CA ALA A 60 -7.44 -12.62 14.57
C ALA A 60 -8.33 -12.08 15.70
N TYR A 61 -9.01 -10.96 15.46
CA TYR A 61 -9.92 -10.36 16.43
C TYR A 61 -11.14 -11.24 16.73
N TRP A 62 -11.66 -11.97 15.73
CA TRP A 62 -12.79 -12.90 15.94
C TRP A 62 -12.37 -14.24 16.56
N ALA A 63 -11.17 -14.72 16.27
CA ALA A 63 -10.68 -16.02 16.71
C ALA A 63 -10.06 -16.00 18.12
N THR A 64 -9.73 -14.82 18.65
CA THR A 64 -9.04 -14.67 19.94
C THR A 64 -9.84 -13.86 20.95
N ASN A 65 -9.36 -13.79 22.19
CA ASN A 65 -9.96 -12.92 23.18
C ASN A 65 -9.64 -11.46 22.86
N LYS A 66 -10.68 -10.67 22.60
CA LYS A 66 -10.64 -9.29 22.07
C LYS A 66 -9.82 -8.31 22.92
N ASP A 67 -9.56 -8.66 24.18
CA ASP A 67 -8.85 -7.82 25.15
C ASP A 67 -7.36 -8.20 25.29
N ASN A 68 -6.85 -9.18 24.55
CA ASN A 68 -5.46 -9.62 24.63
C ASN A 68 -4.74 -9.57 23.28
N TYR A 69 -4.06 -8.46 23.01
CA TYR A 69 -3.29 -8.23 21.80
C TYR A 69 -2.18 -9.27 21.55
N LEU A 70 -1.58 -9.83 22.61
CA LEU A 70 -0.56 -10.89 22.46
C LEU A 70 -1.14 -12.16 21.82
N GLN A 71 -2.40 -12.49 22.13
CA GLN A 71 -3.06 -13.65 21.51
C GLN A 71 -3.38 -13.39 20.05
N MET A 72 -3.79 -12.17 19.70
CA MET A 72 -4.02 -11.77 18.31
C MET A 72 -2.73 -11.83 17.48
N THR A 73 -1.62 -11.30 17.97
CA THR A 73 -0.33 -11.32 17.25
C THR A 73 0.19 -12.74 17.06
N LEU A 74 0.10 -13.59 18.11
CA LEU A 74 0.48 -15.00 18.00
C LEU A 74 -0.39 -15.76 17.00
N TRP A 75 -1.70 -15.46 16.96
CA TRP A 75 -2.61 -16.06 15.99
C TRP A 75 -2.27 -15.65 14.55
N GLN A 76 -1.92 -14.38 14.33
CA GLN A 76 -1.46 -13.88 13.02
C GLN A 76 -0.15 -14.55 12.59
N GLU A 77 0.83 -14.66 13.48
CA GLU A 77 2.12 -15.34 13.20
C GLU A 77 1.93 -16.81 12.80
N CYS A 78 0.92 -17.50 13.35
CA CYS A 78 0.59 -18.87 12.95
C CYS A 78 -0.09 -18.98 11.57
N LYS A 79 -0.64 -17.88 11.04
CA LYS A 79 -1.39 -17.84 9.78
C LYS A 79 -0.61 -17.22 8.62
N GLU A 80 0.41 -16.42 8.91
CA GLU A 80 1.32 -15.86 7.91
C GLU A 80 2.44 -16.83 7.47
N LYS A 81 2.64 -17.94 8.20
CA LYS A 81 3.53 -19.06 7.83
C LYS A 81 2.81 -20.15 7.07
#